data_AF-A0A9X0PNW1-F1
#
_entry.id   AF-A0A9X0PNW1-F1
#
_cell.length_a   1.000
_cell.length_b   1.000
_cell.length_c   1.000
_cell.angle_alpha   90.00
_cell.angle_beta   90.00
_cell.angle_gamma   90.00
#
_symmetry.space_group_name_H-M   'P 1'
#
loop_
_entity.id
_entity.type
_entity.pdbx_description
1 polymer ?
#
loop_
_entity_poly.entity_id
_entity_poly.type
_entity_poly.pdbx_seq_one_letter_code
_entity_poly.pdbx_strand_id
1 'polypeptide(L)' 'MSQSIPPIPEGLLKELEKRFPPTYPDISLSERELWAKAGEGRIIQFLRRQFNEQNEGRLKRSP' A
#
# COMPACT_ATOMS: atom_id res chain seq x y z
N MET A 1 18.14 -15.41 1.86
CA MET A 1 18.21 -14.22 0.96
C MET A 1 17.32 -13.15 1.56
N SER A 2 17.86 -11.97 1.88
CA SER A 2 17.07 -10.85 2.41
C SER A 2 16.20 -10.32 1.27
N GLN A 3 14.97 -10.82 1.12
CA GLN A 3 14.02 -10.31 0.13
C GLN A 3 13.47 -8.97 0.62
N SER A 4 14.24 -7.89 0.45
CA SER A 4 13.69 -6.55 0.58
C SER A 4 12.74 -6.29 -0.57
N ILE A 5 11.58 -5.70 -0.28
CA ILE A 5 10.67 -5.22 -1.32
C ILE A 5 11.44 -4.24 -2.23
N PRO A 6 11.33 -4.36 -3.57
CA PRO A 6 11.99 -3.46 -4.50
C PRO A 6 11.53 -2.00 -4.29
N PRO A 7 12.32 -0.99 -4.72
CA PRO A 7 11.93 0.40 -4.63
C PRO A 7 10.54 0.64 -5.23
N ILE A 8 9.65 1.25 -4.45
CA ILE A 8 8.28 1.53 -4.86
C ILE A 8 8.25 2.93 -5.50
N PRO A 9 7.90 3.07 -6.78
CA PRO A 9 7.74 4.39 -7.38
C PRO A 9 6.53 5.12 -6.81
N GLU A 10 6.69 6.38 -6.42
CA GLU A 10 5.59 7.18 -5.84
C GLU A 10 4.39 7.30 -6.79
N GLY A 11 4.66 7.50 -8.09
CA GLY A 11 3.61 7.60 -9.11
C GLY A 11 2.78 6.33 -9.23
N LEU A 12 3.43 5.15 -9.17
CA LEU A 12 2.73 3.87 -9.20
C LEU A 12 1.84 3.71 -7.95
N LEU A 13 2.38 4.02 -6.78
CA LEU A 13 1.64 3.92 -5.52
C LEU A 13 0.41 4.85 -5.49
N LYS A 14 0.56 6.09 -5.95
CA LYS A 14 -0.56 7.05 -6.05
C LYS A 14 -1.67 6.57 -6.99
N GLU A 15 -1.32 5.98 -8.14
CA GLU A 15 -2.31 5.44 -9.06
C GLU A 15 -3.02 4.21 -8.51
N LEU A 16 -2.32 3.35 -7.76
CA LEU A 16 -2.91 2.21 -7.08
C LEU A 16 -3.87 2.62 -5.96
N GLU A 17 -3.54 3.64 -5.17
CA GLU A 17 -4.42 4.17 -4.12
C GLU A 17 -5.74 4.73 -4.66
N LYS A 18 -5.73 5.35 -5.85
CA LYS A 18 -6.96 5.82 -6.49
C LYS A 18 -7.85 4.66 -6.95
N ARG A 19 -7.24 3.58 -7.46
CA ARG A 19 -7.96 2.40 -7.98
C ARG A 19 -8.46 1.48 -6.88
N PHE A 20 -7.67 1.35 -5.82
CA PHE A 20 -7.90 0.46 -4.68
C PHE A 20 -7.84 1.28 -3.38
N PRO A 21 -8.83 2.16 -3.14
CA PRO A 21 -8.81 3.01 -1.98
C PRO A 21 -8.75 2.16 -0.71
N PRO A 22 -7.91 2.51 0.28
CA PRO A 22 -7.81 1.81 1.56
C PRO A 22 -9.00 2.14 2.46
N THR A 23 -10.20 2.26 1.88
CA THR A 23 -11.46 2.54 2.57
C THR A 23 -12.10 1.25 3.01
N TYR A 24 -12.75 1.28 4.17
CA TYR A 24 -13.57 0.18 4.64
C TYR A 24 -14.72 -0.08 3.65
N PRO A 25 -14.95 -1.33 3.26
CA PRO A 25 -15.99 -1.66 2.31
C PRO A 25 -17.39 -1.39 2.89
N ASP A 26 -18.31 -1.01 2.01
CA ASP A 26 -19.71 -0.70 2.33
C ASP A 26 -20.40 -1.93 2.94
N ILE A 27 -21.16 -1.73 4.02
CA ILE A 27 -21.91 -2.78 4.74
C ILE A 27 -22.93 -3.48 3.83
N SER A 28 -23.34 -2.85 2.73
CA SER A 28 -24.24 -3.44 1.74
C SER A 28 -23.59 -4.51 0.85
N LEU A 29 -22.27 -4.68 0.89
CA LEU A 29 -21.56 -5.69 0.10
C LEU A 29 -21.75 -7.10 0.67
N SER A 30 -21.75 -8.10 -0.21
CA SER A 30 -21.69 -9.49 0.25
C SER A 30 -20.37 -9.75 0.99
N GLU A 31 -20.35 -10.74 1.88
CA GLU A 31 -19.16 -11.10 2.65
C GLU A 31 -17.93 -11.35 1.75
N ARG A 32 -18.12 -12.02 0.60
CA ARG A 32 -17.06 -12.28 -0.36
C ARG A 32 -16.47 -10.99 -0.95
N GLU A 33 -17.33 -10.04 -1.30
CA GLU A 33 -16.91 -8.74 -1.87
C GLU A 33 -16.24 -7.87 -0.80
N LEU A 34 -16.74 -7.93 0.44
CA LEU A 34 -16.15 -7.29 1.61
C LEU A 34 -14.69 -7.76 1.80
N TRP A 35 -14.47 -9.08 1.81
CA TRP A 35 -13.13 -9.66 1.94
C TRP A 35 -12.20 -9.31 0.78
N ALA A 36 -12.70 -9.34 -0.46
CA ALA A 36 -11.91 -8.96 -1.63
C ALA A 36 -11.42 -7.51 -1.52
N LYS A 37 -12.33 -6.56 -1.24
CA LYS A 37 -11.98 -5.14 -1.09
C LYS A 37 -11.08 -4.87 0.12
N ALA A 38 -11.31 -5.56 1.24
CA ALA A 38 -10.45 -5.47 2.41
C ALA A 38 -9.01 -5.95 2.09
N GLY A 39 -8.89 -7.01 1.29
CA GLY A 39 -7.60 -7.52 0.81
C GLY A 39 -6.85 -6.50 -0.05
N GLU A 40 -7.53 -5.89 -1.01
CA GLU A 40 -6.98 -4.82 -1.86
C GLU A 40 -6.45 -3.65 -1.01
N GLY A 41 -7.27 -3.12 -0.11
CA GLY A 41 -6.89 -2.01 0.76
C GLY A 41 -5.70 -2.34 1.66
N ARG A 42 -5.61 -3.58 2.17
CA ARG A 42 -4.49 -4.04 3.00
C ARG A 42 -3.17 -4.06 2.24
N ILE A 43 -3.18 -4.45 0.95
CA ILE A 43 -1.99 -4.42 0.09
C ILE A 43 -1.52 -2.98 -0.13
N ILE A 44 -2.45 -2.06 -0.40
CA ILE A 44 -2.10 -0.65 -0.61
C ILE A 44 -1.47 -0.03 0.65
N GLN A 45 -2.04 -0.28 1.83
CA GLN A 45 -1.46 0.18 3.09
C GLN A 45 -0.07 -0.41 3.34
N PHE A 46 0.14 -1.68 3.01
CA PHE A 46 1.46 -2.32 3.09
C PHE A 46 2.49 -1.63 2.19
N LEU A 47 2.15 -1.39 0.92
CA LEU A 47 3.03 -0.72 -0.04
C LEU A 47 3.34 0.72 0.38
N ARG A 48 2.36 1.45 0.93
CA ARG A 48 2.55 2.80 1.47
C ARG A 48 3.54 2.82 2.63
N ARG A 49 3.41 1.89 3.58
CA ARG A 49 4.36 1.76 4.69
C ARG A 49 5.77 1.48 4.18
N GLN A 50 5.90 0.52 3.27
CA GLN A 50 7.20 0.16 2.70
C GLN A 50 7.85 1.32 1.93
N PHE A 51 7.05 2.08 1.18
CA PHE A 51 7.52 3.29 0.49
C PHE A 51 8.04 4.33 1.48
N ASN A 52 7.33 4.55 2.59
CA ASN A 52 7.77 5.48 3.62
C ASN A 52 9.09 5.01 4.25
N GLU A 53 9.21 3.74 4.61
CA GLU A 53 10.45 3.15 5.15
C GLU A 53 11.64 3.32 4.19
N GLN A 54 11.42 3.10 2.88
CA GLN A 54 12.44 3.29 1.83
C GLN A 54 12.92 4.75 1.74
N ASN A 55 12.07 5.73 2.05
CA ASN A 55 12.38 7.16 1.98
C ASN A 55 12.90 7.72 3.32
N GLU A 56 12.42 7.24 4.46
CA GLU A 56 12.96 7.59 5.78
C GLU A 56 14.42 7.14 5.94
N GLY A 57 14.76 5.96 5.38
CA GLY A 57 16.14 5.48 5.30
C GLY A 57 17.06 6.34 4.42
N ARG A 58 16.51 7.10 3.47
CA ARG A 58 17.25 8.06 2.64
C ARG A 58 17.56 9.35 3.40
N LEU A 59 16.61 9.87 4.18
CA LEU A 59 16.76 11.11 4.94
C LEU A 59 17.82 10.99 6.06
N LYS A 60 17.95 9.83 6.70
CA LYS A 60 18.97 9.57 7.74
C LYS A 60 20.41 9.43 7.21
N ARG A 61 20.61 9.38 5.90
CA ARG A 61 21.93 9.21 5.26
C ARG A 61 22.43 10.46 4.53
N SER A 62 21.72 11.58 4.65
CA SER A 62 22.23 12.88 4.18
C SER A 62 23.22 13.42 5.22
N PRO A 63 24.44 13.83 4.81
CA PRO A 63 25.47 14.37 5.72
C PRO A 63 25.08 15.72 6.33
#